data_AF-A0AAJ2B8S5-F1
#
_entry.id   AF-A0AAJ2B8S5-F1
#
_cell.length_a   1.000
_cell.length_b   1.000
_cell.length_c   1.000
_cell.angle_alpha   90.00
_cell.angle_beta   90.00
_cell.angle_gamma   90.00
#
_symmetry.space_group_name_H-M   'P 1'
#
loop_
_entity.id
_entity.type
_entity.pdbx_description
1 polymer ?
#
loop_
_entity_poly.entity_id
_entity_poly.type
_entity_poly.pdbx_seq_one_letter_code
_entity_poly.pdbx_strand_id
1 'polypeptide(L)'
;MALDTLEKNAGENGDIAHELVSIARLVTYARNSAKELELEFPTYCLDLALGSLVEEISKRGVDGAEGTSEGEYSPSFISGAPH
;
A
#
# COMPACT_ATOMS: atom_id res chain seq x y z
N MET A 1 15.93 -20.06 7.96
CA MET A 1 15.09 -20.59 6.86
C MET A 1 13.71 -19.95 6.78
N ALA A 2 12.92 -19.84 7.86
CA ALA A 2 11.65 -19.10 7.80
C ALA A 2 11.82 -17.56 7.82
N LEU A 3 12.82 -17.05 8.55
CA LEU A 3 13.09 -15.61 8.65
C LEU A 3 13.61 -15.00 7.34
N ASP A 4 14.49 -15.72 6.64
CA ASP A 4 15.04 -15.30 5.33
C ASP A 4 13.98 -15.17 4.24
N THR A 5 12.85 -15.86 4.38
CA THR A 5 11.74 -15.83 3.42
C THR A 5 10.87 -14.58 3.62
N LEU A 6 10.73 -14.09 4.86
CA LEU A 6 9.97 -12.88 5.18
C LEU A 6 10.70 -11.61 4.69
N GLU A 7 12.01 -11.53 4.87
CA GLU A 7 12.81 -10.38 4.43
C GLU A 7 12.87 -10.26 2.90
N LYS A 8 12.92 -11.40 2.18
CA LYS A 8 12.89 -11.42 0.72
C LYS A 8 11.55 -10.89 0.16
N ASN A 9 10.43 -11.33 0.74
CA ASN A 9 9.09 -10.89 0.32
C ASN A 9 8.86 -9.39 0.61
N ALA A 10 9.41 -8.85 1.71
CA ALA A 10 9.29 -7.43 2.02
C ALA A 10 10.03 -6.54 0.99
N GLY A 11 11.18 -6.98 0.48
CA GLY A 11 11.92 -6.30 -0.59
C GLY A 11 11.20 -6.35 -1.94
N GLU A 12 10.66 -7.51 -2.32
CA GLU A 12 9.87 -7.69 -3.56
C GLU A 12 8.55 -6.89 -3.52
N ASN A 13 7.87 -6.85 -2.37
CA ASN A 13 6.64 -6.07 -2.21
C ASN A 13 6.88 -4.56 -2.25
N GLY A 14 8.00 -4.09 -1.67
CA GLY A 14 8.41 -2.69 -1.76
C GLY A 14 8.71 -2.25 -3.19
N ASP A 15 9.37 -3.11 -3.97
CA ASP A 15 9.70 -2.85 -5.37
C ASP A 15 8.43 -2.75 -6.24
N ILE A 16 7.48 -3.66 -6.05
CA ILE A 16 6.21 -3.64 -6.80
C ILE A 16 5.35 -2.42 -6.43
N ALA A 17 5.30 -2.01 -5.16
CA ALA A 17 4.57 -0.80 -4.76
C ALA A 17 5.17 0.45 -5.43
N HIS A 18 6.49 0.55 -5.50
CA HIS A 18 7.19 1.62 -6.20
C HIS A 18 6.92 1.59 -7.72
N GLU A 19 6.88 0.41 -8.33
CA GLU A 19 6.52 0.24 -9.74
C GLU A 19 5.08 0.70 -10.01
N LEU A 20 4.11 0.29 -9.19
CA LEU A 20 2.72 0.69 -9.34
C LEU A 20 2.53 2.20 -9.22
N VAL A 21 3.23 2.86 -8.29
CA VAL A 21 3.22 4.33 -8.17
C VAL A 21 3.82 4.99 -9.43
N SER A 22 4.87 4.39 -9.99
CA SER A 22 5.50 4.88 -11.22
C SER A 22 4.55 4.75 -12.43
N ILE A 23 3.82 3.63 -12.54
CA ILE A 23 2.79 3.43 -13.57
C ILE A 23 1.64 4.41 -13.36
N ALA A 24 1.16 4.60 -12.12
CA ALA A 24 0.09 5.57 -11.83
C ALA A 24 0.45 7.00 -12.26
N ARG A 25 1.70 7.42 -12.07
CA ARG A 25 2.20 8.70 -12.59
C ARG A 25 2.16 8.76 -14.11
N LEU A 26 2.61 7.71 -14.80
CA LEU A 26 2.56 7.65 -16.27
C LEU A 26 1.13 7.71 -16.81
N VAL A 27 0.21 6.93 -16.23
CA VAL A 27 -1.20 6.91 -16.64
C VAL A 27 -1.87 8.25 -16.35
N THR A 28 -1.52 8.92 -15.24
CA THR A 28 -2.01 10.27 -14.93
C THR A 28 -1.56 11.28 -15.98
N TYR A 29 -0.29 11.23 -16.39
CA TYR A 29 0.22 12.09 -17.45
C TYR A 29 -0.51 11.85 -18.77
N ALA A 30 -0.62 10.57 -19.19
CA ALA A 30 -1.35 10.20 -20.40
C ALA A 30 -2.82 10.66 -20.38
N ARG A 31 -3.47 10.56 -19.22
CA ARG A 31 -4.85 11.02 -19.02
C ARG A 31 -4.96 12.53 -19.19
N ASN A 32 -4.03 13.29 -18.59
CA ASN A 32 -4.05 14.74 -18.71
C ASN A 32 -3.82 15.17 -20.17
N SER A 33 -2.88 14.53 -20.88
CA SER A 33 -2.70 14.76 -22.31
C SER A 33 -3.94 14.39 -23.14
N ALA A 34 -4.64 13.29 -22.81
CA ALA A 34 -5.88 12.92 -23.48
C ALA A 34 -7.00 13.94 -23.25
N LYS A 35 -7.08 14.52 -22.04
CA LYS A 35 -8.02 15.61 -21.71
C LYS A 35 -7.71 16.89 -22.47
N GLU A 36 -6.44 17.27 -22.55
CA GLU A 36 -6.00 18.46 -23.30
C GLU A 36 -6.31 18.34 -24.80
N LEU A 37 -6.30 17.12 -25.34
CA LEU A 37 -6.66 16.82 -26.72
C LEU A 37 -8.16 16.51 -26.93
N GLU A 38 -8.98 16.68 -25.89
CA GLU A 38 -10.43 16.41 -25.92
C GLU A 38 -10.80 14.98 -26.36
N LEU A 39 -9.95 14.01 -26.03
CA LEU A 39 -10.15 12.60 -26.36
C LEU A 39 -10.96 11.91 -25.27
N GLU A 40 -12.29 11.91 -25.39
CA GLU A 40 -13.21 11.37 -24.37
C GLU A 40 -12.97 9.90 -24.07
N PHE A 41 -12.91 9.05 -25.11
CA PHE A 41 -12.79 7.59 -24.91
C PHE A 41 -11.44 7.19 -24.28
N PRO A 42 -10.28 7.66 -24.75
CA PRO A 42 -9.01 7.43 -24.06
C PRO A 42 -8.99 7.95 -22.62
N THR A 43 -9.56 9.13 -22.38
CA THR A 43 -9.65 9.69 -21.02
C THR A 43 -10.41 8.74 -20.09
N TYR A 44 -11.56 8.23 -20.52
CA TYR A 44 -12.35 7.27 -19.76
C TYR A 44 -11.57 5.97 -19.47
N CYS A 45 -10.90 5.40 -20.47
CA CYS A 45 -10.07 4.21 -20.27
C CYS A 45 -8.94 4.44 -19.27
N LEU A 46 -8.32 5.62 -19.29
CA LEU A 46 -7.24 5.99 -18.37
C LEU A 46 -7.74 6.28 -16.95
N ASP A 47 -8.97 6.82 -16.81
CA ASP A 47 -9.64 6.93 -15.51
C ASP A 47 -9.90 5.56 -14.87
N LEU A 48 -10.39 4.58 -15.65
CA LEU A 48 -10.57 3.21 -15.19
C LEU A 48 -9.23 2.57 -14.77
N ALA A 49 -8.19 2.74 -15.59
CA ALA A 49 -6.85 2.21 -15.29
C ALA A 49 -6.27 2.80 -13.99
N LEU A 50 -6.45 4.12 -13.76
CA LEU A 50 -6.04 4.76 -12.51
C LEU A 50 -6.80 4.22 -11.31
N GLY A 51 -8.11 3.99 -11.43
CA GLY A 51 -8.93 3.36 -10.37
C GLY A 51 -8.35 2.01 -9.95
N SER A 52 -8.09 1.12 -10.91
CA SER A 52 -7.48 -0.19 -10.65
C SER A 52 -6.08 -0.09 -10.02
N LEU A 53 -5.26 0.88 -10.44
CA LEU A 53 -3.94 1.10 -9.84
C LEU A 53 -4.01 1.56 -8.38
N VAL A 54 -4.94 2.47 -8.06
CA VAL A 54 -5.16 2.92 -6.68
C VAL A 54 -5.63 1.77 -5.79
N GLU A 55 -6.53 0.93 -6.28
CA GLU A 55 -6.97 -0.27 -5.56
C GLU A 55 -5.79 -1.22 -5.29
N GLU A 56 -4.95 -1.47 -6.29
CA GLU A 56 -3.80 -2.38 -6.16
C GLU A 56 -2.73 -1.82 -5.20
N ILE A 57 -2.42 -0.52 -5.28
CA ILE A 57 -1.53 0.15 -4.34
C ILE A 57 -2.08 0.06 -2.91
N SER A 58 -3.40 0.25 -2.74
CA SER A 58 -4.05 0.20 -1.44
C SER A 58 -4.00 -1.21 -0.83
N LYS A 59 -4.26 -2.26 -1.62
CA LYS A 59 -4.15 -3.65 -1.16
C LYS A 59 -2.75 -3.95 -0.62
N ARG A 60 -1.72 -3.55 -1.37
CA ARG A 60 -0.32 -3.80 -1.01
C ARG A 60 0.20 -2.91 0.13
N GLY A 61 -0.33 -1.70 0.26
CA GLY A 61 0.01 -0.79 1.37
C GLY A 61 -0.57 -1.22 2.72
N VAL A 62 -1.67 -1.98 2.72
CA VAL A 62 -2.26 -2.56 3.94
C VAL A 62 -1.50 -3.79 4.41
N ASP A 63 -0.99 -4.62 3.49
CA ASP A 63 -0.21 -5.83 3.82
C ASP A 63 1.16 -5.55 4.49
N GLY A 64 1.67 -4.31 4.40
CA GLY A 64 2.91 -3.89 5.05
C GLY A 64 2.78 -3.51 6.53
N ALA A 65 1.56 -3.43 7.07
CA ALA A 65 1.28 -3.00 8.44
C ALA A 65 1.03 -4.17 9.43
N GLU A 66 1.14 -5.42 8.99
CA GLU A 66 1.05 -6.60 9.88
C GLU A 66 2.45 -7.08 10.30
N GLY A 67 3.19 -6.16 10.94
CA GLY A 67 4.42 -6.43 11.69
C GLY A 67 4.16 -6.23 13.18
N THR A 68 3.53 -7.23 13.80
CA THR A 68 3.40 -7.54 15.23
C THR A 68 4.02 -6.53 16.22
N SER A 69 3.19 -5.64 16.75
CA SER A 69 3.36 -5.08 18.10
C SER A 69 2.49 -5.91 19.06
N GLU A 70 2.94 -7.13 19.36
CA GLU A 70 2.48 -7.86 20.54
C GLU A 70 3.69 -8.04 21.46
N GLY A 71 3.67 -7.32 22.57
CA GLY A 71 4.76 -7.28 23.54
C GLY A 71 4.32 -6.60 24.84
N GLU A 72 3.46 -7.31 25.58
CA GLU A 72 3.29 -7.27 27.04
C GLU A 72 2.89 -5.95 27.71
N TYR A 73 1.59 -5.66 27.73
CA TYR A 73 1.03 -4.87 28.83
C TYR A 73 0.84 -5.78 30.05
N SER A 74 1.82 -5.81 30.95
CA SER A 74 1.66 -6.41 32.28
C SER A 74 0.73 -5.53 33.13
N PRO A 75 -0.46 -6.00 33.55
CA PRO A 75 -1.26 -5.25 34.50
C PRO A 75 -0.58 -5.33 35.87
N SER A 76 -0.03 -4.19 36.30
CA SER A 76 0.47 -4.04 37.67
C SER A 76 -0.72 -4.06 38.61
N PHE A 77 -0.99 -5.21 39.25
CA PHE A 77 -1.91 -5.28 40.39
C PHE A 77 -1.30 -4.50 41.55
N ILE A 78 -1.77 -3.27 41.77
CA ILE A 78 -1.53 -2.57 43.04
C ILE A 78 -2.41 -3.26 44.08
N SER A 79 -1.83 -4.27 44.74
CA SER A 79 -2.37 -4.88 45.95
C SER A 79 -2.26 -3.86 47.08
N GLY A 80 -3.32 -3.11 47.30
CA GLY A 80 -3.48 -2.29 48.50
C GLY A 80 -3.72 -3.20 49.70
N ALA A 81 -2.70 -3.38 50.53
CA ALA A 81 -2.85 -3.97 51.86
C ALA A 81 -3.45 -2.91 52.82
N PRO A 82 -4.48 -3.24 53.62
CA PRO A 82 -4.86 -2.45 54.77
C PRO A 82 -4.21 -3.03 56.04
N HIS A 83 -3.56 -2.18 56.83
CA HIS A 83 -3.35 -2.42 58.26
C HIS A 83 -3.52 -1.10 59.02
#